data_AF-A0A924SUW3-F1
#
_entry.id   AF-A0A924SUW3-F1
#
_cell.length_a   1.000
_cell.length_b   1.000
_cell.length_c   1.000
_cell.angle_alpha   90.00
_cell.angle_beta   90.00
_cell.angle_gamma   90.00
#
_symmetry.space_group_name_H-M   'P 1'
#
loop_
_entity.id
_entity.type
_entity.pdbx_description
1 polymer ?
#
loop_
_entity_poly.entity_id
_entity_poly.type
_entity_poly.pdbx_seq_one_letter_code
_entity_poly.pdbx_strand_id
1 'polypeptide(L)'
;MTFLKSVFLSFTIWIVATLVNALLGGTWLTYFSEQPDYSPGACLLLFICTLVFSIPAMFIFWVVLLSNWDSDNLFKILLRTGIVVAALSTLVLFFFPAGVIHSDMLFLAPCIVIATIFSIMVHHSIIKSIASNKITDHV
;
A
#
# COMPACT_ATOMS: atom_id res chain seq x y z
N MET A 1 -10.88 15.84 17.06
CA MET A 1 -11.03 14.36 17.04
C MET A 1 -10.91 13.76 15.62
N THR A 2 -11.00 14.59 14.57
CA THR A 2 -10.97 14.17 13.16
C THR A 2 -9.58 13.78 12.65
N PHE A 3 -8.54 14.52 13.05
CA PHE A 3 -7.14 14.25 12.65
C PHE A 3 -6.67 12.85 13.07
N LEU A 4 -6.88 12.47 14.33
CA LEU A 4 -6.47 11.17 14.85
C LEU A 4 -7.09 10.01 14.04
N LYS A 5 -8.37 10.14 13.67
CA LYS A 5 -9.06 9.16 12.82
C LYS A 5 -8.44 9.06 11.42
N SER A 6 -8.03 10.18 10.83
CA SER A 6 -7.32 10.21 9.54
C SER A 6 -5.99 9.48 9.60
N VAL A 7 -5.20 9.73 10.67
CA VAL A 7 -3.91 9.06 10.87
C VAL A 7 -4.11 7.56 11.01
N PHE A 8 -5.07 7.13 11.84
CA PHE A 8 -5.40 5.71 12.00
C PHE A 8 -5.82 5.08 10.67
N LEU A 9 -6.68 5.75 9.89
CA LEU A 9 -7.10 5.26 8.58
C LEU A 9 -5.92 5.06 7.62
N SER A 10 -5.03 6.06 7.50
CA SER A 10 -3.84 5.94 6.65
C SER A 10 -2.90 4.82 7.12
N PHE A 11 -2.78 4.64 8.43
CA PHE A 11 -1.95 3.60 9.02
C PHE A 11 -2.51 2.20 8.76
N THR A 12 -3.83 2.02 8.86
CA THR A 12 -4.48 0.74 8.55
C THR A 12 -4.38 0.42 7.07
N ILE A 13 -4.59 1.41 6.18
CA ILE A 13 -4.40 1.23 4.73
C ILE A 13 -2.95 0.79 4.44
N TRP A 14 -1.98 1.41 5.08
CA TRP A 14 -0.57 1.06 4.91
C TRP A 14 -0.22 -0.35 5.40
N ILE A 15 -0.68 -0.73 6.60
CA ILE A 15 -0.46 -2.08 7.16
C ILE A 15 -1.10 -3.15 6.27
N VAL A 16 -2.35 -2.95 5.84
CA VAL A 16 -3.05 -3.93 5.02
C VAL A 16 -2.37 -4.08 3.65
N ALA A 17 -1.93 -2.99 3.02
CA ALA A 17 -1.17 -3.07 1.77
C ALA A 17 0.15 -3.83 1.95
N THR A 18 0.87 -3.57 3.04
CA THR A 18 2.14 -4.26 3.36
C THR A 18 1.93 -5.74 3.64
N LEU A 19 0.87 -6.10 4.38
CA LEU A 19 0.51 -7.49 4.67
C LEU A 19 0.18 -8.26 3.39
N VAL A 20 -0.64 -7.69 2.52
CA VAL A 20 -0.98 -8.32 1.23
C VAL A 20 0.26 -8.45 0.35
N ASN A 21 1.15 -7.46 0.33
CA ASN A 21 2.43 -7.55 -0.40
C ASN A 21 3.33 -8.67 0.11
N ALA A 22 3.48 -8.80 1.43
CA ALA A 22 4.29 -9.86 2.03
C ALA A 22 3.70 -11.24 1.76
N LEU A 23 2.37 -11.38 1.82
CA LEU A 23 1.68 -12.63 1.50
C LEU A 23 1.87 -13.00 0.03
N LEU A 24 1.58 -12.09 -0.90
CA LEU A 24 1.75 -12.34 -2.33
C LEU A 24 3.21 -12.65 -2.68
N GLY A 25 4.14 -11.84 -2.20
CA GLY A 25 5.58 -12.06 -2.41
C GLY A 25 6.08 -13.37 -1.82
N GLY A 26 5.64 -13.69 -0.59
CA GLY A 26 5.96 -14.96 0.06
C GLY A 26 5.41 -16.16 -0.70
N THR A 27 4.14 -16.14 -1.11
CA THR A 27 3.54 -17.23 -1.90
C THR A 27 4.23 -17.42 -3.26
N TRP A 28 4.62 -16.32 -3.91
CA TRP A 28 5.34 -16.37 -5.18
C TRP A 28 6.68 -17.08 -5.01
N LEU A 29 7.46 -16.65 -4.02
CA LEU A 29 8.79 -17.22 -3.81
C LEU A 29 8.72 -18.68 -3.39
N THR A 30 7.75 -19.09 -2.55
CA THR A 30 7.55 -20.50 -2.19
C THR A 30 7.13 -21.37 -3.38
N TYR A 31 6.36 -20.84 -4.33
CA TYR A 31 5.83 -21.62 -5.46
C TYR A 31 6.78 -21.68 -6.66
N PHE A 32 7.53 -20.60 -6.92
CA PHE A 32 8.34 -20.45 -8.13
C PHE A 32 9.85 -20.51 -7.90
N SER A 33 10.33 -20.20 -6.69
CA SER A 33 11.72 -20.53 -6.37
C SER A 33 11.75 -22.00 -5.98
N GLU A 34 12.48 -22.84 -6.71
CA GLU A 34 12.73 -24.24 -6.37
C GLU A 34 13.58 -24.39 -5.09
N GLN A 35 13.54 -23.42 -4.18
CA GLN A 35 14.22 -23.44 -2.89
C GLN A 35 13.27 -24.01 -1.83
N PRO A 36 13.47 -25.27 -1.41
CA PRO A 36 12.57 -25.97 -0.49
C PRO A 36 12.60 -25.41 0.95
N ASP A 37 13.55 -24.52 1.28
CA ASP A 37 13.73 -23.99 2.64
C ASP A 37 13.15 -22.59 2.80
N TYR A 38 11.87 -22.41 2.50
CA TYR A 38 11.14 -21.19 2.88
C TYR A 38 10.81 -21.23 4.37
N SER A 39 11.77 -20.78 5.19
CA SER A 39 11.51 -20.59 6.62
C SER A 39 10.50 -19.45 6.83
N PRO A 40 9.63 -19.52 7.85
CA PRO A 40 8.77 -18.39 8.25
C PRO A 40 9.52 -17.06 8.40
N GLY A 41 10.83 -17.11 8.66
CA GLY A 41 11.71 -15.96 8.74
C GLY A 41 11.88 -15.20 7.42
N ALA A 42 11.83 -15.88 6.26
CA ALA A 42 11.95 -15.22 4.96
C ALA A 42 10.70 -14.36 4.64
N CYS A 43 9.51 -14.87 4.95
CA CYS A 43 8.26 -14.12 4.82
C CYS A 43 8.23 -12.91 5.77
N LEU A 44 8.70 -13.08 7.01
CA LEU A 44 8.81 -12.00 7.98
C LEU A 44 9.84 -10.93 7.54
N LEU A 45 10.97 -11.35 6.97
CA LEU A 45 11.99 -10.43 6.44
C LEU A 45 11.44 -9.64 5.24
N LEU A 46 10.72 -10.28 4.33
CA LEU A 46 10.01 -9.62 3.23
C LEU A 46 8.98 -8.61 3.73
N PHE A 47 8.22 -8.95 4.77
CA PHE A 47 7.29 -8.03 5.41
C PHE A 47 8.02 -6.81 5.99
N ILE A 48 9.12 -7.00 6.71
CA ILE A 48 9.91 -5.89 7.28
C ILE A 48 10.51 -5.02 6.17
N CYS A 49 11.09 -5.62 5.13
CA CYS A 49 11.64 -4.88 4.00
C CYS A 49 10.55 -4.06 3.28
N THR A 50 9.41 -4.68 2.95
CA THR A 50 8.30 -3.97 2.30
C THR A 50 7.73 -2.86 3.19
N LEU A 51 7.69 -3.05 4.50
CA LEU A 51 7.28 -2.02 5.45
C LEU A 51 8.25 -0.83 5.45
N VAL A 52 9.56 -1.06 5.58
CA VAL A 52 10.57 0.01 5.63
C VAL A 52 10.64 0.77 4.31
N PHE A 53 10.66 0.08 3.18
CA PHE A 53 10.75 0.72 1.85
C PHE A 53 9.46 1.44 1.45
N SER A 54 8.31 1.15 2.07
CA SER A 54 7.05 1.85 1.82
C SER A 54 6.80 3.07 2.72
N ILE A 55 7.71 3.39 3.65
CA ILE A 55 7.60 4.60 4.51
C ILE A 55 7.52 5.89 3.67
N PRO A 56 8.35 6.13 2.64
CA PRO A 56 8.25 7.34 1.83
C PRO A 56 6.92 7.44 1.08
N ALA A 57 6.44 6.30 0.57
CA ALA A 57 5.14 6.15 -0.08
C ALA A 57 3.98 6.49 0.88
N MET A 58 4.05 6.02 2.13
CA MET A 58 3.11 6.34 3.19
C MET A 58 3.08 7.84 3.48
N PHE A 59 4.24 8.50 3.54
CA PHE A 59 4.31 9.93 3.80
C PHE A 59 3.63 10.75 2.69
N ILE A 60 3.88 10.40 1.42
CA ILE A 60 3.20 11.02 0.27
C ILE A 60 1.68 10.80 0.36
N PHE A 61 1.24 9.58 0.63
CA PHE A 61 -0.18 9.26 0.78
C PHE A 61 -0.83 10.07 1.90
N TRP A 62 -0.13 10.26 3.01
CA TRP A 62 -0.61 11.01 4.17
C TRP A 62 -0.72 12.51 3.88
N VAL A 63 0.27 13.10 3.20
CA VAL A 63 0.21 14.50 2.75
C VAL A 63 -0.98 14.71 1.80
N VAL A 64 -1.22 13.80 0.88
CA VAL A 64 -2.36 13.88 -0.05
C VAL A 64 -3.70 13.73 0.67
N LEU A 65 -3.81 12.79 1.61
CA LEU A 65 -4.99 12.60 2.45
C LEU A 65 -5.34 13.87 3.23
N LEU A 66 -4.35 14.51 3.85
CA LEU A 66 -4.54 15.72 4.64
C LEU A 66 -4.88 16.93 3.75
N SER A 67 -4.20 17.08 2.61
CA SER A 67 -4.39 18.21 1.70
C SER A 67 -5.73 18.17 0.97
N ASN A 68 -6.33 17.00 0.81
CA ASN A 68 -7.60 16.81 0.10
C ASN A 68 -8.73 16.34 1.02
N TRP A 69 -8.57 16.49 2.34
CA TRP A 69 -9.50 15.98 3.35
C TRP A 69 -10.94 16.50 3.20
N ASP A 70 -11.11 17.68 2.59
CA ASP A 70 -12.39 18.33 2.35
C ASP A 70 -12.97 18.06 0.95
N SER A 71 -12.33 17.20 0.16
CA SER A 71 -12.77 16.91 -1.21
C SER A 71 -13.87 15.84 -1.26
N ASP A 72 -14.97 16.13 -1.96
CA ASP A 72 -16.01 15.15 -2.30
C ASP A 72 -15.48 13.94 -3.10
N ASN A 73 -14.31 14.10 -3.73
CA ASN A 73 -13.65 13.06 -4.51
C ASN A 73 -12.49 12.39 -3.76
N LEU A 74 -12.41 12.52 -2.42
CA LEU A 74 -11.31 12.00 -1.59
C LEU A 74 -10.95 10.55 -1.93
N PHE A 75 -11.94 9.66 -2.05
CA PHE A 75 -11.70 8.26 -2.42
C PHE A 75 -10.96 8.10 -3.76
N LYS A 76 -11.40 8.81 -4.80
CA LYS A 76 -10.77 8.76 -6.13
C LYS A 76 -9.35 9.33 -6.10
N ILE A 77 -9.12 10.39 -5.31
CA ILE A 77 -7.81 11.02 -5.14
C ILE A 77 -6.85 10.03 -4.46
N LEU A 78 -7.29 9.41 -3.35
CA LEU A 78 -6.50 8.42 -2.63
C LEU A 78 -6.21 7.19 -3.49
N LEU A 79 -7.19 6.70 -4.26
CA LEU A 79 -6.99 5.58 -5.17
C LEU A 79 -5.95 5.89 -6.25
N ARG A 80 -6.05 7.04 -6.92
CA ARG A 80 -5.08 7.48 -7.94
C ARG A 80 -3.69 7.64 -7.33
N THR A 81 -3.61 8.28 -6.18
CA THR A 81 -2.34 8.51 -5.48
C THR A 81 -1.70 7.19 -5.07
N GLY A 82 -2.48 6.26 -4.51
CA GLY A 82 -2.02 4.92 -4.17
C GLY A 82 -1.45 4.18 -5.38
N ILE A 83 -2.16 4.20 -6.52
CA ILE A 83 -1.69 3.57 -7.77
C ILE A 83 -0.37 4.21 -8.25
N VAL A 84 -0.28 5.54 -8.27
CA VAL A 84 0.93 6.25 -8.72
C VAL A 84 2.11 5.97 -7.79
N VAL A 85 1.89 6.01 -6.49
CA VAL A 85 2.92 5.75 -5.48
C VAL A 85 3.38 4.28 -5.53
N ALA A 86 2.45 3.34 -5.72
CA ALA A 86 2.76 1.93 -5.93
C ALA A 86 3.62 1.73 -7.19
N ALA A 87 3.22 2.32 -8.32
CA ALA A 87 3.96 2.25 -9.57
C ALA A 87 5.36 2.87 -9.47
N LEU A 88 5.50 4.02 -8.80
CA LEU A 88 6.80 4.64 -8.53
C LEU A 88 7.68 3.74 -7.65
N SER A 89 7.11 3.16 -6.59
CA SER A 89 7.84 2.23 -5.71
C SER A 89 8.35 1.02 -6.48
N THR A 90 7.55 0.50 -7.42
CA THR A 90 7.99 -0.60 -8.29
C THR A 90 9.11 -0.17 -9.24
N LEU A 91 9.04 1.02 -9.83
CA LEU A 91 10.11 1.55 -10.70
C LEU A 91 11.43 1.70 -9.94
N VAL A 92 11.40 2.22 -8.71
CA VAL A 92 12.59 2.35 -7.86
C VAL A 92 13.22 0.97 -7.57
N LEU A 93 12.41 -0.05 -7.31
CA LEU A 93 12.90 -1.42 -7.12
C LEU A 93 13.57 -1.97 -8.39
N PHE A 94 13.02 -1.68 -9.58
CA PHE A 94 13.60 -2.07 -10.87
C PHE A 94 14.96 -1.43 -11.15
N PHE A 95 15.15 -0.17 -10.78
CA PHE A 95 16.41 0.55 -11.00
C PHE A 95 17.46 0.31 -9.89
N PHE A 96 17.12 -0.46 -8.85
CA PHE A 96 18.05 -0.75 -7.77
C PHE A 96 19.09 -1.78 -8.23
N PRO A 97 20.40 -1.45 -8.29
CA PRO A 97 21.43 -2.27 -8.95
C PRO A 97 21.89 -3.49 -8.13
N ALA A 98 21.10 -3.94 -7.14
CA ALA A 98 21.38 -5.18 -6.40
C ALA A 98 20.92 -6.38 -7.24
N GLY A 99 21.80 -6.86 -8.12
CA GLY A 99 21.57 -7.84 -9.19
C GLY A 99 21.15 -9.27 -8.78
N VAL A 100 20.22 -9.46 -7.85
CA VAL A 100 19.75 -10.80 -7.42
C VAL A 100 18.31 -11.11 -7.85
N ILE A 101 17.51 -10.12 -8.30
CA ILE A 101 16.04 -10.29 -8.44
C ILE A 101 15.48 -9.68 -9.74
N HIS A 102 16.23 -9.66 -10.86
CA HIS A 102 15.74 -8.98 -12.07
C HIS A 102 14.56 -9.69 -12.77
N SER A 103 14.47 -11.02 -12.71
CA SER A 103 13.36 -11.78 -13.31
C SER A 103 12.09 -11.77 -12.46
N ASP A 104 12.21 -11.90 -11.13
CA ASP A 104 11.06 -11.98 -10.23
C ASP A 104 10.42 -10.61 -9.93
N MET A 105 11.15 -9.51 -10.16
CA MET A 105 10.63 -8.14 -9.94
C MET A 105 9.52 -7.74 -10.90
N LEU A 106 9.47 -8.31 -12.13
CA LEU A 106 8.35 -8.12 -13.06
C LEU A 106 7.03 -8.66 -12.52
N PHE A 107 7.07 -9.71 -11.69
CA PHE A 107 5.88 -10.28 -11.08
C PHE A 107 5.48 -9.58 -9.78
N LEU A 108 6.44 -9.06 -9.02
CA LEU A 108 6.17 -8.28 -7.81
C LEU A 108 5.48 -6.94 -8.10
N ALA A 109 5.71 -6.36 -9.28
CA ALA A 109 5.11 -5.09 -9.66
C ALA A 109 3.57 -5.08 -9.68
N PRO A 110 2.87 -6.01 -10.37
CA PRO A 110 1.41 -6.07 -10.31
C PRO A 110 0.89 -6.43 -8.91
N CYS A 111 1.62 -7.24 -8.12
CA CYS A 111 1.24 -7.54 -6.74
C CYS A 111 1.17 -6.28 -5.87
N ILE A 112 2.16 -5.38 -5.99
CA ILE A 112 2.21 -4.11 -5.25
C ILE A 112 1.04 -3.20 -5.61
N VAL A 113 0.68 -3.12 -6.89
CA VAL A 113 -0.47 -2.34 -7.35
C VAL A 113 -1.78 -2.95 -6.85
N ILE A 114 -1.96 -4.27 -6.96
CA ILE A 114 -3.17 -4.97 -6.51
C ILE A 114 -3.35 -4.83 -5.00
N ALA A 115 -2.30 -5.01 -4.22
CA ALA A 115 -2.33 -4.85 -2.76
C ALA A 115 -2.76 -3.44 -2.35
N THR A 116 -2.26 -2.43 -3.06
CA THR A 116 -2.59 -1.03 -2.81
C THR A 116 -4.06 -0.74 -3.14
N ILE A 117 -4.56 -1.23 -4.28
CA ILE A 117 -5.97 -1.11 -4.66
C ILE A 117 -6.86 -1.81 -3.63
N PHE A 118 -6.53 -3.06 -3.29
CA PHE A 118 -7.30 -3.86 -2.34
C PHE A 118 -7.39 -3.17 -0.98
N SER A 119 -6.26 -2.67 -0.46
CA SER A 119 -6.23 -1.97 0.82
C SER A 119 -7.13 -0.73 0.84
N ILE A 120 -7.11 0.07 -0.24
CA ILE A 120 -7.96 1.26 -0.37
C ILE A 120 -9.45 0.86 -0.51
N MET A 121 -9.74 -0.23 -1.24
CA MET A 121 -11.11 -0.75 -1.40
C MET A 121 -11.71 -1.26 -0.10
N VAL A 122 -10.94 -1.97 0.74
CA VAL A 122 -11.39 -2.44 2.05
C VAL A 122 -11.86 -1.28 2.94
N HIS A 123 -11.23 -0.11 2.80
CA HIS A 123 -11.56 1.08 3.56
C HIS A 123 -12.56 2.02 2.89
N HIS A 124 -13.14 1.63 1.73
CA HIS A 124 -14.08 2.48 0.97
C HIS A 124 -15.29 2.91 1.80
N SER A 125 -15.88 2.03 2.60
CA SER A 125 -17.05 2.34 3.44
C SER A 125 -16.74 3.42 4.49
N ILE A 126 -15.55 3.38 5.08
CA ILE A 126 -15.08 4.34 6.08
C ILE A 126 -14.76 5.68 5.42
N ILE A 127 -14.06 5.66 4.28
CA ILE A 127 -13.76 6.88 3.50
C ILE A 127 -15.05 7.58 3.08
N LYS A 128 -16.05 6.82 2.61
CA LYS A 128 -17.36 7.35 2.22
C LYS A 128 -18.14 7.91 3.41
N SER A 129 -18.10 7.25 4.56
CA SER A 129 -18.74 7.74 5.80
C SER A 129 -18.14 9.07 6.27
N ILE A 130 -16.82 9.24 6.15
CA ILE A 130 -16.13 10.50 6.48
C ILE A 130 -16.57 11.63 5.55
N ALA A 131 -16.69 11.36 4.25
CA ALA A 131 -17.17 12.36 3.29
C ALA A 131 -18.65 12.72 3.52
N SER A 132 -19.50 11.74 3.83
CA SER A 132 -20.95 11.96 4.01
C SER A 132 -21.32 12.71 5.29
N ASN A 133 -20.63 12.45 6.42
CA ASN A 133 -20.95 13.11 7.71
C ASN A 133 -20.71 14.63 7.67
N LYS A 134 -19.84 15.12 6.77
CA LYS A 134 -19.62 16.56 6.59
C LYS A 134 -20.77 17.29 5.89
N ILE A 135 -21.51 16.63 5.02
CA ILE A 135 -22.64 17.25 4.32
C ILE A 135 -23.76 17.59 5.32
N THR A 136 -23.91 16.79 6.38
CA THR A 136 -24.87 17.02 7.47
C THR A 136 -24.45 18.08 8.48
N ASP A 137 -23.15 18.38 8.62
CA ASP A 137 -22.64 19.39 9.57
C ASP A 137 -22.68 20.82 8.99
N HIS A 138 -22.96 20.96 7.68
CA HIS A 138 -23.07 22.24 6.97
C HIS A 138 -24.51 22.61 6.55
N VAL A 139 -25.50 21.86 7.03
CA VAL A 139 -26.95 22.16 6.90
C VAL A 139 -27.50 22.55 8.26
#